data_AF-A0AAQ2G7E4-F1
#
_entry.id   AF-A0AAQ2G7E4-F1
#
_cell.length_a   1.000
_cell.length_b   1.000
_cell.length_c   1.000
_cell.angle_alpha   90.00
_cell.angle_beta   90.00
_cell.angle_gamma   90.00
#
_symmetry.space_group_name_H-M   'P 1'
#
loop_
_entity.id
_entity.type
_entity.pdbx_description
1 polymer ?
#
loop_
_entity_poly.entity_id
_entity_poly.type
_entity_poly.pdbx_seq_one_letter_code
_entity_poly.pdbx_strand_id
1 'polypeptide(L)'
;MQLQWVGTITTDLPVTCAQVAQWVVRERPELVRRLHGAAQAPTAAQVETFMGVQPHFAQTLAGLYAQAHGLLPAGAELRVRRI
;
A
#
# COMPACT_ATOMS: atom_id res chain seq x y z
N MET A 1 -3.54 12.81 -7.59
CA MET A 1 -3.97 11.39 -7.57
C MET A 1 -4.65 11.15 -6.22
N GLN A 2 -5.98 11.15 -6.19
CA GLN A 2 -6.75 10.82 -4.97
C GLN A 2 -7.22 9.37 -5.10
N LEU A 3 -6.63 8.48 -4.31
CA LEU A 3 -7.09 7.10 -4.16
C LEU A 3 -8.32 7.12 -3.26
N GLN A 4 -9.50 6.91 -3.82
CA GLN A 4 -10.73 6.78 -3.05
C GLN A 4 -11.01 5.32 -2.73
N TRP A 5 -11.04 5.02 -1.44
CA TRP A 5 -11.49 3.74 -0.89
C TRP A 5 -13.00 3.82 -0.69
N VAL A 6 -13.76 2.99 -1.40
CA VAL A 6 -15.21 2.83 -1.15
C VAL A 6 -15.37 1.56 -0.31
N GLY A 7 -15.51 1.74 1.00
CA GLY A 7 -15.65 0.66 1.98
C GLY A 7 -14.60 0.73 3.08
N THR A 8 -15.03 0.53 4.31
CA THR A 8 -14.12 0.33 5.46
C THR A 8 -13.46 -1.03 5.27
N ILE A 9 -12.16 -1.10 4.98
CA ILE A 9 -11.42 -2.36 5.11
C ILE A 9 -11.27 -2.60 6.61
N THR A 10 -12.27 -3.24 7.20
CA THR A 10 -12.27 -3.78 8.57
C THR A 10 -11.62 -5.16 8.65
N THR A 11 -11.06 -5.64 7.55
CA THR A 11 -10.44 -6.96 7.51
C THR A 11 -9.05 -6.86 8.09
N ASP A 12 -8.84 -7.50 9.24
CA ASP A 12 -7.54 -8.01 9.71
C ASP A 12 -6.94 -8.87 8.58
N LEU A 13 -6.33 -8.21 7.60
CA LEU A 13 -5.49 -8.89 6.62
C LEU A 13 -4.34 -9.51 7.42
N PRO A 14 -4.04 -10.81 7.26
CA PRO A 14 -2.92 -11.47 7.96
C PRO A 14 -1.59 -11.04 7.32
N VAL A 15 -1.37 -9.74 7.22
CA VAL A 15 -0.31 -9.10 6.45
C VAL A 15 0.32 -8.04 7.34
N THR A 16 1.61 -8.19 7.60
CA THR A 16 2.36 -7.23 8.41
C THR A 16 2.87 -6.06 7.56
N CYS A 17 3.09 -4.89 8.18
CA CYS A 17 3.70 -3.75 7.50
C CYS A 17 5.05 -4.11 6.87
N ALA A 18 5.85 -4.95 7.54
CA ALA A 18 7.11 -5.47 7.01
C ALA A 18 6.92 -6.27 5.70
N GLN A 19 5.90 -7.13 5.60
CA GLN A 19 5.62 -7.89 4.37
C GLN A 19 5.21 -6.96 3.22
N VAL A 20 4.34 -6.00 3.49
CA VAL A 20 3.91 -5.00 2.51
C VAL A 20 5.09 -4.17 2.03
N ALA A 21 5.93 -3.70 2.95
CA ALA A 21 7.11 -2.88 2.68
C ALA A 21 8.14 -3.64 1.82
N GLN A 22 8.44 -4.89 2.16
CA GLN A 22 9.34 -5.74 1.37
C GLN A 22 8.81 -5.99 -0.04
N TRP A 23 7.52 -6.32 -0.16
CA TRP A 23 6.88 -6.55 -1.44
C TRP A 23 6.89 -5.31 -2.33
N VAL A 24 6.47 -4.15 -1.80
CA VAL A 24 6.33 -2.94 -2.63
C VAL A 24 7.69 -2.39 -3.08
N VAL A 25 8.73 -2.49 -2.25
CA VAL A 25 10.09 -2.07 -2.64
C VAL A 25 10.65 -2.98 -3.74
N ARG A 26 10.29 -4.26 -3.76
CA ARG A 26 10.71 -5.22 -4.79
C ARG A 26 9.92 -5.09 -6.09
N GLU A 27 8.59 -5.11 -5.99
CA GLU A 27 7.70 -5.18 -7.16
C GLU A 27 7.37 -3.81 -7.75
N ARG A 28 7.37 -2.74 -6.92
CA ARG A 28 6.96 -1.40 -7.34
C ARG A 28 7.84 -0.28 -6.75
N PRO A 29 9.18 -0.33 -6.91
CA PRO A 29 10.09 0.66 -6.35
C PRO A 29 9.78 2.10 -6.80
N GLU A 30 9.37 2.29 -8.06
CA GLU A 30 9.00 3.59 -8.62
C GLU A 30 7.74 4.21 -7.98
N LEU A 31 6.75 3.36 -7.67
CA LEU A 31 5.52 3.80 -7.02
C LEU A 31 5.80 4.21 -5.58
N VAL A 32 6.60 3.41 -4.87
CA VAL A 32 6.97 3.73 -3.49
C VAL A 32 7.83 5.00 -3.43
N ARG A 33 8.75 5.21 -4.38
CA ARG A 33 9.51 6.45 -4.48
C ARG A 33 8.60 7.67 -4.62
N ARG A 34 7.58 7.59 -5.48
CA ARG A 34 6.59 8.67 -5.68
C ARG A 34 5.71 8.91 -4.46
N LEU A 35 5.22 7.85 -3.83
CA LEU A 35 4.32 7.97 -2.67
C LEU A 35 5.06 8.39 -1.39
N HIS A 36 6.30 7.93 -1.20
CA HIS A 36 7.17 8.35 -0.10
C HIS A 36 7.75 9.76 -0.33
N GLY A 37 7.81 10.23 -1.58
CA GLY A 37 8.40 11.52 -1.93
C GLY A 37 9.92 11.58 -1.79
N ALA A 38 10.59 10.43 -1.74
CA ALA A 38 12.04 10.35 -1.59
C ALA A 38 12.75 10.56 -2.95
N ALA A 39 13.92 11.21 -2.92
CA ALA A 39 14.77 11.38 -4.11
C ALA A 39 15.30 10.04 -4.65
N GLN A 40 15.48 9.06 -3.76
CA GLN A 40 15.95 7.71 -4.06
C GLN A 40 14.88 6.67 -3.71
N ALA A 41 15.00 5.45 -4.24
CA ALA A 41 14.12 4.35 -3.88
C ALA A 41 14.31 4.01 -2.38
N PRO A 42 13.28 4.20 -1.54
CA PRO A 42 13.42 3.96 -0.11
C PRO A 42 13.50 2.46 0.18
N THR A 43 14.22 2.13 1.25
CA THR A 43 14.36 0.76 1.75
C THR A 43 13.09 0.28 2.43
N ALA A 44 12.92 -1.05 2.58
CA ALA A 44 11.75 -1.62 3.25
C ALA A 44 11.57 -1.06 4.68
N ALA A 45 12.65 -0.86 5.44
CA ALA A 45 12.59 -0.27 6.78
C ALA A 45 12.10 1.19 6.78
N GLN A 46 12.50 1.99 5.79
CA GLN A 46 12.03 3.37 5.63
C GLN A 46 10.54 3.39 5.26
N VAL A 47 10.12 2.52 4.35
CA VAL A 47 8.70 2.38 3.98
C VAL A 47 7.86 1.92 5.17
N GLU A 48 8.33 0.94 5.95
CA GLU A 48 7.65 0.47 7.15
C GLU A 48 7.51 1.58 8.21
N THR A 49 8.57 2.33 8.47
CA THR A 49 8.53 3.49 9.38
C THR A 49 7.52 4.53 8.89
N PHE A 50 7.51 4.81 7.58
CA PHE A 50 6.59 5.76 6.98
C PHE A 50 5.13 5.29 7.02
N MET A 51 4.88 3.99 6.87
CA MET A 51 3.56 3.39 7.08
C MET A 51 3.07 3.60 8.52
N GLY A 52 3.96 3.55 9.52
CA GLY A 52 3.62 3.84 10.91
C GLY A 52 3.24 5.30 11.17
N VAL A 53 3.82 6.24 10.42
CA VAL A 53 3.55 7.69 10.56
C VAL A 53 2.38 8.14 9.69
N GLN A 54 2.13 7.47 8.55
CA GLN A 54 1.06 7.80 7.61
C GLN A 54 0.06 6.65 7.43
N PRO A 55 -1.06 6.65 8.17
CA PRO A 55 -2.08 5.60 8.08
C PRO A 55 -2.68 5.44 6.68
N HIS A 56 -2.90 6.55 5.97
CA HIS A 56 -3.44 6.53 4.60
C HIS A 56 -2.46 5.90 3.58
N PHE A 57 -1.17 6.10 3.79
CA PHE A 57 -0.13 5.45 2.99
C PHE A 57 -0.10 3.95 3.28
N ALA A 58 -0.16 3.56 4.55
CA ALA A 58 -0.20 2.15 4.96
C ALA A 58 -1.41 1.41 4.38
N GLN A 59 -2.61 2.00 4.48
CA GLN A 59 -3.85 1.45 3.90
C GLN A 59 -3.72 1.30 2.38
N THR A 60 -3.10 2.28 1.72
CA THR A 60 -2.88 2.24 0.28
C THR A 60 -2.01 1.07 -0.14
N LEU A 61 -0.87 0.90 0.52
CA LEU A 61 0.04 -0.19 0.22
C LEU A 61 -0.53 -1.55 0.58
N ALA A 62 -1.23 -1.65 1.72
CA ALA A 62 -1.89 -2.89 2.15
C ALA A 62 -2.97 -3.33 1.16
N GLY A 63 -3.77 -2.41 0.61
CA GLY A 63 -4.75 -2.78 -0.41
C GLY A 63 -4.12 -3.13 -1.76
N LEU A 64 -3.03 -2.47 -2.17
CA LEU A 64 -2.26 -2.86 -3.35
C LEU A 64 -1.66 -4.27 -3.20
N TYR A 65 -1.13 -4.57 -2.02
CA TYR A 65 -0.65 -5.90 -1.67
C TYR A 65 -1.78 -6.93 -1.73
N ALA A 66 -2.91 -6.64 -1.08
CA ALA A 66 -4.06 -7.53 -1.09
C ALA A 66 -4.58 -7.80 -2.51
N GLN A 67 -4.62 -6.78 -3.37
CA GLN A 67 -5.00 -6.94 -4.77
C GLN A 67 -4.03 -7.86 -5.53
N ALA A 68 -2.73 -7.63 -5.40
CA ALA A 68 -1.70 -8.41 -6.10
C ALA A 68 -1.66 -9.88 -5.65
N HIS A 69 -2.02 -10.13 -4.39
CA HIS A 69 -2.04 -11.47 -3.80
C HIS A 69 -3.43 -12.12 -3.78
N GLY A 70 -4.45 -11.48 -4.38
CA GLY A 70 -5.82 -12.02 -4.41
C GLY A 70 -6.49 -12.13 -3.03
N LEU A 71 -6.03 -11.34 -2.05
CA LEU A 71 -6.53 -11.32 -0.68
C LEU A 71 -7.71 -10.36 -0.48
N LEU A 72 -8.14 -9.66 -1.52
CA LEU A 72 -9.34 -8.82 -1.45
C LEU A 72 -10.58 -9.71 -1.31
N PRO A 73 -11.47 -9.45 -0.34
CA PRO A 73 -12.72 -10.18 -0.23
C PRO A 73 -13.56 -10.01 -1.49
N ALA A 74 -14.33 -11.03 -1.86
CA ALA A 74 -15.19 -11.00 -3.03
C ALA A 74 -16.15 -9.79 -2.95
N GLY A 75 -15.96 -8.82 -3.85
CA GLY A 75 -16.71 -7.55 -3.87
C GLY A 75 -15.91 -6.30 -3.48
N ALA A 76 -14.68 -6.43 -2.97
CA ALA A 76 -13.79 -5.29 -2.76
C ALA A 76 -13.01 -4.97 -4.05
N GLU A 77 -13.41 -3.89 -4.73
CA GLU A 77 -12.76 -3.44 -5.97
C GLU A 77 -11.92 -2.18 -5.70
N LEU A 78 -10.61 -2.28 -5.91
CA LEU A 78 -9.67 -1.17 -5.71
C LEU A 78 -9.75 -0.22 -6.92
N ARG A 79 -10.69 0.73 -6.87
CA ARG A 79 -10.90 1.68 -7.96
C ARG A 79 -9.98 2.90 -7.82
N VAL A 80 -8.86 2.86 -8.53
CA VAL A 80 -8.03 4.06 -8.75
C VAL A 80 -8.72 4.95 -9.79
N ARG A 81 -9.60 5.87 -9.34
CA ARG A 81 -10.17 6.89 -10.25
C ARG A 81 -9.17 8.01 -10.49
N ARG A 82 -8.90 8.30 -11.76
CA ARG A 82 -8.16 9.48 -12.22
C ARG A 82 -9.12 10.67 -12.17
N ILE A 83 -9.01 11.51 -11.14
CA ILE A 83 -9.61 12.85 -11.08
C ILE A 83 -8.51 13.87 -11.34
#